data_AF-A0ABD3CWM5-F1
#
_entry.id   AF-A0ABD3CWM5-F1
#
_cell.length_a   1.000
_cell.length_b   1.000
_cell.length_c   1.000
_cell.angle_alpha   90.00
_cell.angle_beta   90.00
_cell.angle_gamma   90.00
#
_symmetry.space_group_name_H-M   'P 1'
#
loop_
_entity.id
_entity.type
_entity.pdbx_description
1 polymer ?
#
loop_
_entity_poly.entity_id
_entity_poly.type
_entity_poly.pdbx_seq_one_letter_code
_entity_poly.pdbx_strand_id
1 'polypeptide(L)'
;MKHKDGKPINHPDKSSRKVPMALMFVVLCGFSFYLGGIFCSEKDKIVTQDVNKSVEPSNEKASGSLQIKAVTFPECSSAYQDYTPCTDPTRWRKYTVHRLSFMERHCTPVFEKKECLVPPPDGYKLPIKWPQSKNECWYRNVPYDWINKQKSNQHWLQKEGEKFLCPGGGTMFPNGVSKYVDLMQDLIP
;
A
#
# COMPACT_ATOMS: atom_id res chain seq x y z
N MET A 1 -84.46 -48.70 -2.49
CA MET A 1 -85.04 -47.36 -2.25
C MET A 1 -83.90 -46.38 -2.00
N LYS A 2 -83.79 -45.33 -2.86
CA LYS A 2 -83.26 -43.95 -2.64
C LYS A 2 -81.85 -43.77 -2.04
N HIS A 3 -81.00 -42.79 -2.37
CA HIS A 3 -80.68 -41.91 -3.51
C HIS A 3 -79.38 -41.17 -3.05
N LYS A 4 -78.38 -40.97 -3.94
CA LYS A 4 -77.44 -39.80 -4.04
C LYS A 4 -76.57 -39.45 -2.80
N ASP A 5 -75.31 -38.96 -2.84
CA ASP A 5 -74.51 -38.14 -3.77
C ASP A 5 -73.00 -38.38 -3.52
N GLY A 6 -72.15 -38.07 -4.50
CA GLY A 6 -70.68 -38.03 -4.33
C GLY A 6 -70.15 -36.64 -3.94
N LYS A 7 -68.94 -36.57 -3.35
CA LYS A 7 -68.13 -35.32 -3.28
C LYS A 7 -66.62 -35.61 -3.04
N PRO A 8 -65.67 -34.76 -3.52
CA PRO A 8 -64.36 -35.20 -4.00
C PRO A 8 -63.18 -34.92 -3.05
N ILE A 9 -62.02 -35.42 -3.47
CA ILE A 9 -60.69 -35.28 -2.87
C ILE A 9 -60.15 -33.85 -3.08
N ASN A 10 -59.76 -33.18 -2.00
CA ASN A 10 -59.12 -31.85 -2.02
C ASN A 10 -57.62 -31.97 -2.30
N HIS A 11 -57.15 -31.36 -3.40
CA HIS A 11 -55.73 -31.10 -3.63
C HIS A 11 -55.34 -29.75 -2.99
N PRO A 12 -54.21 -29.64 -2.27
CA PRO A 12 -53.77 -28.38 -1.69
C PRO A 12 -53.30 -27.43 -2.79
N ASP A 13 -53.94 -26.28 -2.86
CA ASP A 13 -53.75 -25.27 -3.90
C ASP A 13 -52.37 -24.59 -3.77
N LYS A 14 -51.48 -24.84 -4.73
CA LYS A 14 -50.13 -24.24 -4.81
C LYS A 14 -50.16 -22.70 -4.85
N SER A 15 -51.28 -22.11 -5.25
CA SER A 15 -51.50 -20.66 -5.28
C SER A 15 -51.44 -20.03 -3.88
N SER A 16 -52.06 -20.70 -2.90
CA SER A 16 -52.23 -20.18 -1.53
C SER A 16 -50.92 -19.97 -0.78
N ARG A 17 -49.87 -20.75 -1.09
CA ARG A 17 -48.55 -20.64 -0.45
C ARG A 17 -47.65 -19.58 -1.09
N LYS A 18 -47.91 -19.18 -2.35
CA LYS A 18 -47.12 -18.17 -3.05
C LYS A 18 -47.44 -16.75 -2.58
N VAL A 19 -48.70 -16.48 -2.25
CA VAL A 19 -49.15 -15.17 -1.75
C VAL A 19 -48.48 -14.77 -0.42
N PRO A 20 -48.46 -15.62 0.64
CA PRO A 20 -47.78 -15.28 1.88
C PRO A 20 -46.27 -15.21 1.71
N MET A 21 -45.66 -16.03 0.84
CA MET A 21 -44.23 -15.88 0.54
C MET A 21 -43.93 -14.57 -0.17
N ALA A 22 -44.74 -14.15 -1.15
CA ALA A 22 -44.57 -12.87 -1.84
C ALA A 22 -44.74 -11.69 -0.88
N LEU A 23 -45.74 -11.72 0.01
CA LEU A 23 -45.92 -10.69 1.04
C LEU A 23 -44.72 -10.63 2.01
N MET A 24 -44.19 -11.79 2.44
CA MET A 24 -43.00 -11.83 3.28
C MET A 24 -41.77 -11.25 2.58
N PHE A 25 -41.59 -11.51 1.28
CA PHE A 25 -40.52 -10.91 0.49
C PHE A 25 -40.67 -9.39 0.38
N VAL A 26 -41.88 -8.89 0.14
CA VAL A 26 -42.14 -7.44 0.06
C VAL A 26 -41.86 -6.75 1.40
N VAL A 27 -42.27 -7.37 2.52
CA VAL A 27 -42.00 -6.86 3.87
C VAL A 27 -40.50 -6.87 4.18
N LEU A 28 -39.78 -7.94 3.84
CA LEU A 28 -38.32 -8.02 4.01
C LEU A 28 -37.59 -6.97 3.17
N CYS A 29 -38.00 -6.77 1.92
CA CYS A 29 -37.43 -5.72 1.05
C CYS A 29 -37.71 -4.32 1.61
N GLY A 30 -38.93 -4.04 2.07
CA GLY A 30 -39.29 -2.76 2.68
C GLY A 30 -38.51 -2.49 3.97
N PHE A 31 -38.36 -3.50 4.83
CA PHE A 31 -37.57 -3.40 6.06
C PHE A 31 -36.09 -3.15 5.76
N SER A 32 -35.53 -3.81 4.76
CA SER A 32 -34.15 -3.61 4.31
C SER A 32 -33.93 -2.21 3.75
N PHE A 33 -34.90 -1.65 3.01
CA PHE A 33 -34.84 -0.28 2.50
C PHE A 33 -34.91 0.76 3.62
N TYR A 34 -35.75 0.53 4.63
CA TYR A 34 -35.88 1.41 5.80
C TYR A 34 -34.62 1.40 6.67
N LEU A 35 -34.04 0.23 6.94
CA LEU A 35 -32.76 0.12 7.64
C LEU A 35 -31.59 0.68 6.81
N GLY A 36 -31.58 0.46 5.50
CA GLY A 36 -30.59 1.05 4.59
C GLY A 36 -30.65 2.58 4.58
N GLY A 37 -31.84 3.18 4.69
CA GLY A 37 -32.01 4.63 4.81
C GLY A 37 -31.49 5.22 6.12
N ILE A 38 -31.64 4.48 7.24
CA ILE A 38 -31.15 4.92 8.56
C ILE A 38 -29.62 4.76 8.67
N PHE A 39 -29.03 3.70 8.09
CA PHE A 39 -27.59 3.44 8.16
C PHE A 39 -26.76 4.06 7.02
N CYS A 40 -27.36 4.43 5.87
CA CYS A 40 -26.66 5.19 4.81
C CYS A 40 -26.74 6.71 4.99
N SER A 41 -27.34 7.19 6.09
CA SER A 41 -27.37 8.62 6.44
C SER A 41 -26.29 9.01 7.44
N GLU A 42 -25.24 8.22 7.60
CA GLU A 42 -23.95 8.72 8.11
C GLU A 42 -23.16 9.23 6.90
N LYS A 43 -23.55 10.42 6.45
CA LYS A 43 -22.80 11.20 5.47
C LYS A 43 -21.39 11.38 6.03
N ASP A 44 -20.43 10.74 5.37
CA ASP A 44 -19.04 11.18 5.32
C ASP A 44 -19.03 12.70 5.17
N LYS A 45 -18.76 13.41 6.28
CA LYS A 45 -18.18 14.75 6.23
C LYS A 45 -16.76 14.60 5.72
N ILE A 46 -16.62 14.32 4.42
CA ILE A 46 -15.45 14.78 3.69
C ILE A 46 -15.56 16.30 3.73
N VAL A 47 -14.77 16.92 4.61
CA VAL A 47 -14.49 18.35 4.58
C VAL A 47 -13.65 18.58 3.32
N THR A 48 -14.30 18.67 2.16
CA THR A 48 -13.78 19.45 1.04
C THR A 48 -13.98 20.90 1.40
N GLN A 49 -12.95 21.49 2.01
CA GLN A 49 -12.81 22.93 2.06
C GLN A 49 -12.55 23.40 0.63
N ASP A 50 -13.60 23.87 -0.04
CA ASP A 50 -13.51 24.59 -1.30
C ASP A 50 -12.61 25.81 -1.12
N VAL A 51 -11.35 25.71 -1.57
CA VAL A 51 -10.50 26.87 -1.81
C VAL A 51 -10.81 27.35 -3.23
N ASN A 52 -11.91 28.09 -3.36
CA ASN A 52 -12.04 29.03 -4.47
C ASN A 52 -11.03 30.15 -4.26
N LYS A 53 -9.85 30.01 -4.88
CA LYS A 53 -8.93 31.12 -5.11
C LYS A 53 -8.67 31.22 -6.60
N SER A 54 -9.44 32.06 -7.26
CA SER A 54 -9.05 32.66 -8.54
C SER A 54 -7.72 33.39 -8.32
N VAL A 55 -6.69 32.95 -9.04
CA VAL A 55 -5.39 33.64 -9.10
C VAL A 55 -5.36 34.41 -10.40
N GLU A 56 -5.72 35.70 -10.33
CA GLU A 56 -5.16 36.72 -11.20
C GLU A 56 -3.67 36.91 -10.82
N PRO A 57 -2.75 37.14 -11.77
CA PRO A 57 -1.33 37.26 -11.48
C PRO A 57 -1.03 38.68 -10.96
N SER A 58 -1.21 38.92 -9.66
CA SER A 58 -0.61 40.09 -9.02
C SER A 58 0.86 39.80 -8.69
N ASN A 59 1.74 40.46 -9.44
CA ASN A 59 3.16 40.61 -9.12
C ASN A 59 3.31 41.37 -7.81
N GLU A 60 3.26 40.67 -6.67
CA GLU A 60 3.77 41.19 -5.41
C GLU A 60 4.79 40.22 -4.83
N LYS A 61 6.05 40.67 -4.80
CA LYS A 61 7.15 40.01 -4.10
C LYS A 61 6.85 40.00 -2.61
N ALA A 62 6.12 39.00 -2.14
CA ALA A 62 6.03 38.66 -0.73
C ALA A 62 7.34 37.97 -0.31
N SER A 63 8.37 38.78 -0.08
CA SER A 63 9.59 38.40 0.63
C SER A 63 9.29 38.27 2.12
N GLY A 64 8.45 37.30 2.49
CA GLY A 64 8.25 36.88 3.87
C GLY A 64 9.22 35.75 4.20
N SER A 65 10.24 36.03 5.02
CA SER A 65 11.10 34.99 5.58
C SER A 65 10.25 34.03 6.41
N LEU A 66 10.08 32.78 5.93
CA LEU A 66 9.50 31.70 6.72
C LEU A 66 10.44 31.46 7.90
N GLN A 67 10.09 31.97 9.08
CA GLN A 67 10.82 31.68 10.31
C GLN A 67 10.60 30.22 10.70
N ILE A 68 11.43 29.33 10.15
CA ILE A 68 11.46 27.91 10.50
C ILE A 68 12.06 27.82 11.91
N LYS A 69 11.22 27.61 12.91
CA LYS A 69 11.68 27.27 14.26
C LYS A 69 12.30 25.88 14.21
N ALA A 70 13.56 25.77 14.63
CA ALA A 70 14.23 24.47 14.73
C ALA A 70 13.55 23.61 15.81
N VAL A 71 12.89 22.53 15.39
CA VAL A 71 12.36 21.51 16.29
C VAL A 71 13.48 20.51 16.58
N THR A 72 13.76 20.28 17.85
CA THR A 72 14.76 19.30 18.28
C THR A 72 14.06 17.98 18.58
N PHE A 73 14.56 16.89 18.00
CA PHE A 73 14.05 15.55 18.24
C PHE A 73 15.10 14.74 19.01
N PRO A 74 14.70 13.88 19.96
CA PRO A 74 15.61 12.96 20.63
C PRO A 74 16.13 11.91 19.65
N GLU A 75 17.26 11.27 20.00
CA GLU A 75 17.81 10.16 19.22
C GLU A 75 17.02 8.86 19.48
N CYS A 76 16.77 8.09 18.41
CA CYS A 76 16.25 6.74 18.51
C CYS A 76 17.37 5.73 18.80
N SER A 77 17.01 4.55 19.32
CA SER A 77 17.93 3.40 19.37
C SER A 77 18.39 2.99 17.96
N SER A 78 19.63 2.52 17.84
CA SER A 78 20.21 1.99 16.59
C SER A 78 19.42 0.79 16.02
N ALA A 79 18.65 0.08 16.85
CA ALA A 79 17.78 -1.00 16.40
C ALA A 79 16.69 -0.54 15.41
N TYR A 80 16.41 0.77 15.33
CA TYR A 80 15.44 1.34 14.41
C TYR A 80 16.00 1.65 13.02
N GLN A 81 17.27 1.34 12.75
CA GLN A 81 17.92 1.64 11.46
C GLN A 81 17.21 1.00 10.25
N ASP A 82 16.75 -0.24 10.38
CA ASP A 82 16.01 -0.97 9.32
C ASP A 82 14.52 -1.11 9.64
N TYR A 83 14.05 -0.40 10.67
CA TYR A 83 12.65 -0.47 11.06
C TYR A 83 11.78 0.25 10.02
N THR A 84 10.91 -0.51 9.36
CA THR A 84 9.96 0.01 8.37
C THR A 84 8.54 -0.11 8.94
N PRO A 85 8.00 0.95 9.60
CA PRO A 85 6.82 0.85 10.45
C PRO A 85 5.54 0.34 9.77
N CYS A 86 5.40 0.57 8.46
CA CYS A 86 4.23 0.13 7.70
C CYS A 86 4.37 -1.25 7.06
N THR A 87 5.58 -1.80 7.01
CA THR A 87 5.92 -3.09 6.37
C THR A 87 6.57 -4.05 7.36
N ASP A 88 6.38 -3.82 8.66
CA ASP A 88 6.95 -4.63 9.73
C ASP A 88 6.39 -6.07 9.73
N PRO A 89 7.25 -7.10 9.54
CA PRO A 89 6.88 -8.51 9.62
C PRO A 89 6.07 -8.89 10.84
N THR A 90 6.36 -8.31 12.01
CA THR A 90 5.66 -8.66 13.24
C THR A 90 4.22 -8.13 13.26
N ARG A 91 3.95 -7.06 12.52
CA ARG A 91 2.64 -6.42 12.44
C ARG A 91 1.77 -7.06 11.37
N TRP A 92 2.25 -7.16 10.13
CA TRP A 92 1.42 -7.66 9.04
C TRP A 92 1.02 -9.13 9.23
N ARG A 93 1.84 -9.93 9.93
CA ARG A 93 1.52 -11.32 10.34
C ARG A 93 0.30 -11.44 11.26
N LYS A 94 -0.16 -10.36 11.90
CA LYS A 94 -1.33 -10.36 12.79
C LYS A 94 -2.66 -10.23 12.04
N TYR A 95 -2.62 -9.85 10.76
CA TYR A 95 -3.80 -9.61 9.94
C TYR A 95 -4.27 -10.89 9.24
N THR A 96 -5.52 -10.88 8.79
CA THR A 96 -6.17 -12.08 8.26
C THR A 96 -5.67 -12.44 6.87
N VAL A 97 -5.78 -13.73 6.53
CA VAL A 97 -5.54 -14.21 5.16
C VAL A 97 -6.67 -13.82 4.21
N HIS A 98 -7.84 -13.43 4.74
CA HIS A 98 -8.97 -13.00 3.93
C HIS A 98 -8.56 -11.81 3.05
N ARG A 99 -8.84 -11.93 1.74
CA ARG A 99 -8.47 -10.93 0.72
C ARG A 99 -6.99 -10.55 0.71
N LEU A 100 -6.11 -11.41 1.24
CA LEU A 100 -4.69 -11.12 1.39
C LEU A 100 -4.44 -9.86 2.23
N SER A 101 -5.31 -9.56 3.20
CA SER A 101 -5.15 -8.34 4.02
C SER A 101 -3.78 -8.29 4.70
N PHE A 102 -3.21 -9.43 5.11
CA PHE A 102 -1.84 -9.52 5.64
C PHE A 102 -0.72 -9.05 4.68
N MET A 103 -0.97 -8.94 3.37
CA MET A 103 0.00 -8.40 2.40
C MET A 103 -0.10 -6.87 2.26
N GLU A 104 -1.11 -6.24 2.84
CA GLU A 104 -1.28 -4.79 2.82
C GLU A 104 -0.29 -4.08 3.76
N ARG A 105 -0.16 -2.76 3.58
CA ARG A 105 0.64 -1.91 4.47
C ARG A 105 -0.15 -1.63 5.74
N HIS A 106 0.44 -1.96 6.88
CA HIS A 106 -0.17 -1.73 8.19
C HIS A 106 0.72 -0.75 8.94
N CYS A 107 0.40 0.54 8.87
CA CYS A 107 1.15 1.56 9.58
C CYS A 107 0.79 1.60 11.07
N THR A 108 1.71 2.12 11.88
CA THR A 108 1.47 2.38 13.29
C THR A 108 0.42 3.50 13.46
N PRO A 109 -0.54 3.34 14.37
CA PRO A 109 -1.45 4.43 14.74
C PRO A 109 -0.67 5.60 15.35
N VAL A 110 -1.28 6.79 15.40
CA VAL A 110 -0.60 8.04 15.77
C VAL A 110 0.08 7.95 17.15
N PHE A 111 -0.56 7.30 18.12
CA PHE A 111 -0.02 7.15 19.48
C PHE A 111 1.19 6.21 19.60
N GLU A 112 1.43 5.36 18.59
CA GLU A 112 2.60 4.47 18.53
C GLU A 112 3.75 5.06 17.70
N LYS A 113 3.50 6.18 16.99
CA LYS A 113 4.53 6.84 16.19
C LYS A 113 5.63 7.36 17.11
N LYS A 114 6.87 7.05 16.76
CA LYS A 114 8.05 7.58 17.45
C LYS A 114 8.41 8.91 16.82
N GLU A 115 8.59 9.93 17.67
CA GLU A 115 9.08 11.25 17.28
C GLU A 115 10.55 11.38 17.68
N CYS A 116 11.41 10.60 17.02
CA CYS A 116 12.85 10.59 17.26
C CYS A 116 13.62 10.51 15.94
N LEU A 117 14.89 10.90 15.96
CA LEU A 117 15.80 10.79 14.81
C LEU A 117 16.66 9.53 14.96
N VAL A 118 16.67 8.70 13.92
CA VAL A 118 17.55 7.53 13.88
C VAL A 118 18.98 8.01 13.60
N PRO A 119 19.96 7.72 14.47
CA PRO A 119 21.33 8.14 14.24
C PRO A 119 21.92 7.38 13.05
N PRO A 120 22.85 7.99 12.30
CA PRO A 120 23.60 7.27 11.27
C PRO A 120 24.45 6.16 11.92
N PRO A 121 24.65 5.02 11.24
CA PRO A 121 25.48 3.94 11.76
C PRO A 121 26.95 4.34 11.85
N ASP A 122 27.71 3.59 12.65
CA ASP A 122 29.14 3.82 12.83
C ASP A 122 29.90 3.72 11.50
N GLY A 123 30.62 4.79 11.17
CA GLY A 123 31.39 4.89 9.94
C GLY A 123 30.57 5.25 8.71
N TYR A 124 29.30 5.66 8.85
CA TYR A 124 28.52 6.25 7.77
C TYR A 124 29.27 7.46 7.18
N LYS A 125 29.32 7.52 5.85
CA LYS A 125 29.98 8.59 5.11
C LYS A 125 28.95 9.46 4.41
N LEU A 126 29.31 10.71 4.13
CA LEU A 126 28.46 11.58 3.32
C LEU A 126 28.19 10.94 1.94
N PRO A 127 26.93 10.82 1.50
CA PRO A 127 26.60 10.23 0.22
C PRO A 127 27.33 10.93 -0.93
N ILE A 128 27.80 10.12 -1.90
CA ILE A 128 28.41 10.62 -3.14
C ILE A 128 27.34 11.43 -3.89
N LYS A 129 27.72 12.58 -4.46
CA LYS A 129 26.77 13.43 -5.18
C LYS A 129 26.43 12.84 -6.55
N TRP A 130 25.23 13.13 -7.02
CA TRP A 130 24.84 12.87 -8.42
C TRP A 130 25.72 13.72 -9.37
N PRO A 131 26.14 13.21 -10.54
CA PRO A 131 25.79 11.93 -11.15
C PRO A 131 26.70 10.74 -10.78
N GLN A 132 27.80 10.97 -10.06
CA GLN A 132 28.78 9.94 -9.73
C GLN A 132 28.16 8.81 -8.89
N SER A 133 27.19 9.14 -8.04
CA SER A 133 26.43 8.16 -7.24
C SER A 133 25.64 7.13 -8.04
N LYS A 134 25.53 7.30 -9.37
CA LYS A 134 24.95 6.29 -10.26
C LYS A 134 25.80 5.03 -10.33
N ASN A 135 27.12 5.20 -10.34
CA ASN A 135 28.08 4.13 -10.60
C ASN A 135 28.79 3.69 -9.33
N GLU A 136 28.75 4.47 -8.25
CA GLU A 136 29.44 4.13 -7.01
C GLU A 136 28.72 4.63 -5.75
N CYS A 137 28.87 3.89 -4.65
CA CYS A 137 28.45 4.32 -3.32
C CYS A 137 29.44 3.85 -2.25
N TRP A 138 29.37 4.44 -1.06
CA TRP A 138 30.23 4.01 0.04
C TRP A 138 29.80 2.65 0.58
N TYR A 139 30.77 1.74 0.74
CA TYR A 139 30.54 0.43 1.33
C TYR A 139 29.91 0.52 2.72
N ARG A 140 30.40 1.46 3.56
CA ARG A 140 29.88 1.70 4.93
C ARG A 140 28.46 2.27 5.00
N ASN A 141 27.92 2.77 3.89
CA ASN A 141 26.56 3.29 3.85
C ASN A 141 25.53 2.21 3.54
N VAL A 142 25.98 0.99 3.19
CA VAL A 142 25.13 -0.16 2.97
C VAL A 142 25.27 -1.07 4.20
N PRO A 143 24.22 -1.20 5.03
CA PRO A 143 24.35 -1.78 6.37
C PRO A 143 24.63 -3.29 6.39
N TYR A 144 24.69 -3.96 5.23
CA TYR A 144 24.75 -5.41 5.17
C TYR A 144 25.58 -6.00 4.02
N ASP A 145 26.47 -6.92 4.36
CA ASP A 145 27.34 -7.63 3.42
C ASP A 145 26.68 -8.82 2.71
N TRP A 146 25.54 -9.28 3.23
CA TRP A 146 24.91 -10.51 2.74
C TRP A 146 24.46 -10.39 1.28
N ILE A 147 24.06 -9.19 0.84
CA ILE A 147 23.58 -8.98 -0.53
C ILE A 147 24.68 -9.25 -1.55
N ASN A 148 25.92 -8.83 -1.26
CA ASN A 148 27.06 -9.08 -2.12
C ASN A 148 27.42 -10.58 -2.15
N LYS A 149 27.25 -11.29 -1.03
CA LYS A 149 27.46 -12.75 -0.97
C LYS A 149 26.40 -13.51 -1.78
N GLN A 150 25.13 -13.15 -1.62
CA GLN A 150 24.00 -13.87 -2.22
C GLN A 150 23.79 -13.56 -3.70
N LYS A 151 24.26 -12.39 -4.16
CA LYS A 151 24.10 -11.91 -5.54
C LYS A 151 25.42 -11.73 -6.28
N SER A 152 26.51 -12.32 -5.80
CA SER A 152 27.85 -12.23 -6.38
C SER A 152 27.90 -12.66 -7.86
N ASN A 153 27.08 -13.64 -8.24
CA ASN A 153 26.98 -14.15 -9.61
C ASN A 153 26.30 -13.20 -10.61
N GLN A 154 25.64 -12.14 -10.14
CA GLN A 154 24.92 -11.20 -10.99
C GLN A 154 25.74 -9.96 -11.33
N HIS A 155 26.93 -9.80 -10.75
CA HIS A 155 27.92 -8.74 -11.02
C HIS A 155 27.44 -7.27 -10.97
N TRP A 156 26.18 -7.02 -10.62
CA TRP A 156 25.56 -5.69 -10.59
C TRP A 156 26.06 -4.79 -9.47
N LEU A 157 26.68 -5.38 -8.44
CA LEU A 157 27.32 -4.71 -7.33
C LEU A 157 28.69 -5.36 -7.09
N GLN A 158 29.76 -4.58 -7.12
CA GLN A 158 31.12 -5.06 -6.90
C GLN A 158 31.77 -4.24 -5.79
N LYS A 159 32.42 -4.89 -4.83
CA LYS A 159 33.15 -4.18 -3.78
C LYS A 159 34.57 -3.89 -4.25
N GLU A 160 34.95 -2.62 -4.29
CA GLU A 160 36.32 -2.17 -4.55
C GLU A 160 36.78 -1.25 -3.42
N GLY A 161 37.66 -1.77 -2.56
CA GLY A 161 38.14 -1.06 -1.37
C GLY A 161 36.99 -0.62 -0.44
N GLU A 162 36.83 0.69 -0.29
CA GLU A 162 35.79 1.31 0.54
C GLU A 162 34.51 1.68 -0.22
N LYS A 163 34.42 1.36 -1.51
CA LYS A 163 33.28 1.66 -2.36
C LYS A 163 32.63 0.39 -2.88
N PHE A 164 31.34 0.49 -3.15
CA PHE A 164 30.68 -0.38 -4.09
C PHE A 164 30.62 0.29 -5.45
N LEU A 165 30.93 -0.46 -6.49
CA LEU A 165 30.71 -0.11 -7.87
C LEU A 165 29.42 -0.78 -8.38
N CYS A 166 28.67 -0.03 -9.16
CA CYS A 166 27.46 -0.45 -9.83
C CYS A 166 27.74 -0.44 -11.34
N PRO A 167 28.43 -1.46 -11.88
CA PRO A 167 28.80 -1.51 -13.30
C PRO A 167 27.59 -1.61 -14.26
N GLY A 168 26.39 -1.82 -13.72
CA GLY A 168 25.18 -2.04 -14.48
C GLY A 168 24.87 -3.54 -14.65
N GLY A 169 23.76 -3.84 -15.32
CA GLY A 169 23.18 -5.19 -15.34
C GLY A 169 22.31 -5.40 -14.12
N GLY A 170 20.99 -5.41 -14.31
CA GLY A 170 20.08 -5.63 -13.20
C GLY A 170 20.24 -7.04 -12.62
N THR A 171 19.49 -7.34 -11.57
CA THR A 171 19.46 -8.68 -10.96
C THR A 171 19.00 -9.80 -11.91
N MET A 172 18.39 -9.42 -13.03
CA MET A 172 17.90 -10.32 -14.09
C MET A 172 18.87 -10.44 -15.28
N PHE A 173 19.82 -9.52 -15.44
CA PHE A 173 20.70 -9.44 -16.62
C PHE A 173 22.17 -9.48 -16.21
N PRO A 174 22.78 -10.68 -16.12
CA PRO A 174 24.16 -10.84 -15.64
C PRO A 174 25.20 -10.03 -16.43
N ASN A 175 24.94 -9.80 -17.72
CA ASN A 175 25.84 -9.10 -18.63
C ASN A 175 25.35 -7.69 -19.02
N GLY A 176 24.41 -7.10 -18.27
CA GLY A 176 23.79 -5.84 -18.70
C GLY A 176 22.50 -6.05 -19.50
N VAL A 177 21.58 -5.09 -19.40
CA VAL A 177 20.37 -5.09 -20.24
C VAL A 177 20.71 -4.88 -21.71
N SER A 178 21.80 -4.17 -22.01
CA SER A 178 22.24 -3.89 -23.38
C SER A 178 22.47 -5.18 -24.17
N LYS A 179 23.14 -6.19 -23.61
CA LYS A 179 23.35 -7.48 -24.28
C LYS A 179 22.05 -8.22 -24.61
N TYR A 180 21.03 -8.07 -23.76
CA TYR A 180 19.71 -8.61 -24.04
C TYR A 180 19.01 -7.83 -25.17
N VAL A 181 19.14 -6.50 -25.19
CA VAL A 181 18.59 -5.66 -26.26
C VAL A 181 19.27 -5.96 -27.60
N ASP A 182 20.60 -6.11 -27.63
CA ASP A 182 21.37 -6.47 -28.83
C ASP A 182 20.87 -7.80 -29.40
N LEU A 183 20.73 -8.83 -28.55
CA LEU A 183 20.18 -10.13 -28.95
C LEU A 183 18.76 -10.01 -29.53
N MET A 184 17.91 -9.17 -28.92
CA MET A 184 16.56 -8.94 -29.43
C MET A 184 16.56 -8.22 -30.78
N GLN A 185 17.49 -7.29 -31.00
CA GLN A 185 17.66 -6.59 -32.28
C GLN A 185 18.13 -7.54 -33.38
N ASP A 186 19.06 -8.44 -33.08
CA ASP A 186 19.54 -9.46 -34.04
C ASP A 186 18.45 -10.44 -34.50
N LEU A 187 17.36 -10.57 -33.72
CA LEU A 187 16.22 -11.42 -34.05
C LEU A 187 15.15 -10.71 -34.89
N ILE A 188 15.25 -9.40 -35.11
CA ILE A 188 14.33 -8.64 -35.96
C ILE A 188 14.76 -8.78 -37.42
N PRO A 189 13.90 -9.31 -38.32
CA PRO A 189 14.21 -9.48 -39.74
C PRO A 189 14.46 -8.17 -40.50
#